data_AF-A0A3L7W9D9-F1
#
_entry.id   AF-A0A3L7W9D9-F1
#
_cell.length_a   1.000
_cell.length_b   1.000
_cell.length_c   1.000
_cell.angle_alpha   90.00
_cell.angle_beta   90.00
_cell.angle_gamma   90.00
#
_symmetry.space_group_name_H-M   'P 1'
#
loop_
_entity.id
_entity.type
_entity.pdbx_description
1 polymer ?
#
loop_
_entity_poly.entity_id
_entity_poly.type
_entity_poly.pdbx_seq_one_letter_code
_entity_poly.pdbx_strand_id
1 'polypeptide(L)'
;MKQRPYAIDEIRSRFPALSNTLPDGTPIAFLDGPAGTQVPETVINAYRDFFLHANANSGGDWITSNRQAEVADAAHRAAEDLLNAPRESVKFGANMTTLNFDLSRSLARGLKAGDEI
;
A
#
# COMPACT_ATOMS: atom_id res chain seq x y z
N MET A 1 28.04 -18.87 -16.13
CA MET A 1 27.12 -18.43 -15.05
C MET A 1 25.73 -18.27 -15.64
N LYS A 2 24.70 -18.90 -15.07
CA LYS A 2 23.31 -18.65 -15.49
C LYS A 2 22.97 -17.19 -15.17
N GLN A 3 22.62 -16.40 -16.18
CA GLN A 3 22.10 -15.05 -15.98
C GLN A 3 20.86 -15.14 -15.09
N ARG A 4 20.87 -14.44 -13.96
CA ARG A 4 19.65 -14.30 -13.16
C ARG A 4 18.69 -13.42 -13.96
N PRO A 5 17.40 -13.78 -14.06
CA PRO A 5 16.43 -13.05 -14.87
C PRO A 5 16.16 -11.62 -14.38
N TYR A 6 16.67 -11.24 -13.20
CA TYR A 6 16.47 -9.94 -12.58
C TYR A 6 17.78 -9.38 -12.04
N ALA A 7 17.97 -8.07 -12.20
CA ALA A 7 19.09 -7.31 -11.66
C ALA A 7 18.90 -7.08 -10.15
N ILE A 8 19.19 -8.12 -9.35
CA ILE A 8 18.90 -8.12 -7.91
C ILE A 8 19.57 -6.97 -7.15
N ASP A 9 20.79 -6.59 -7.54
CA ASP A 9 21.53 -5.52 -6.85
C ASP A 9 20.88 -4.15 -7.11
N GLU A 10 20.36 -3.92 -8.33
CA GLU A 10 19.57 -2.73 -8.67
C GLU A 10 18.23 -2.71 -7.94
N ILE A 11 17.59 -3.87 -7.76
CA ILE A 11 16.34 -3.96 -6.99
C ILE A 11 16.63 -3.62 -5.52
N ARG A 12 17.68 -4.21 -4.93
CA ARG A 12 18.04 -3.99 -3.52
C ARG A 12 18.43 -2.54 -3.24
N SER A 13 19.10 -1.87 -4.18
CA SER A 13 19.47 -0.46 -4.00
C SER A 13 18.27 0.48 -3.88
N ARG A 14 17.07 0.06 -4.30
CA ARG A 14 15.83 0.83 -4.15
C ARG A 14 15.22 0.77 -2.75
N PHE A 15 15.75 -0.05 -1.83
CA PHE A 15 15.26 -0.23 -0.47
C PHE A 15 16.30 0.26 0.55
N PRO A 16 16.20 1.51 1.05
CA PRO A 16 17.22 2.09 1.93
C PRO A 16 17.48 1.28 3.20
N ALA A 17 16.45 0.62 3.74
CA ALA A 17 16.56 -0.19 4.95
C ALA A 17 17.57 -1.35 4.83
N LEU A 18 17.85 -1.84 3.61
CA LEU A 18 18.80 -2.94 3.38
C LEU A 18 20.27 -2.53 3.59
N SER A 19 20.55 -1.23 3.68
CA SER A 19 21.89 -0.70 3.99
C SER A 19 22.14 -0.57 5.49
N ASN A 20 21.13 -0.83 6.34
CA ASN A 20 21.27 -0.75 7.78
C ASN A 20 22.10 -1.91 8.34
N THR A 21 22.80 -1.65 9.42
CA THR A 21 23.60 -2.61 10.17
C THR A 21 23.10 -2.76 11.59
N LEU A 22 23.37 -3.90 12.21
CA LEU A 22 23.28 -4.10 13.65
C LEU A 22 24.29 -3.20 14.38
N PRO A 23 24.16 -3.01 15.72
CA PRO A 23 25.08 -2.17 16.49
C PRO A 23 26.56 -2.56 16.40
N ASP A 24 26.85 -3.82 16.08
CA ASP A 24 28.21 -4.36 15.89
C ASP A 24 28.75 -4.19 14.46
N GLY A 25 27.98 -3.56 13.56
CA GLY A 25 28.33 -3.35 12.16
C GLY A 25 27.92 -4.47 11.21
N THR A 26 27.31 -5.56 11.71
CA THR A 26 26.86 -6.67 10.86
C THR A 26 25.69 -6.23 9.95
N PRO A 27 25.70 -6.49 8.63
CA PRO A 27 24.57 -6.20 7.75
C PRO A 27 23.30 -6.94 8.16
N ILE A 28 22.15 -6.26 8.13
CA ILE A 28 20.87 -6.88 8.51
C ILE A 28 20.33 -7.74 7.35
N ALA A 29 19.90 -8.97 7.67
CA ALA A 29 19.13 -9.82 6.77
C ALA A 29 17.66 -9.85 7.22
N PHE A 30 16.78 -9.19 6.47
CA PHE A 30 15.33 -9.19 6.71
C PHE A 30 14.71 -10.48 6.14
N LEU A 31 14.36 -11.41 7.01
CA LEU A 31 13.77 -12.73 6.66
C LEU A 31 12.34 -12.88 7.21
N ASP A 32 11.70 -11.76 7.54
CA ASP A 32 10.42 -11.64 8.23
C ASP A 32 9.35 -10.96 7.35
N GLY A 33 9.49 -11.05 6.02
CA GLY A 33 8.56 -10.46 5.06
C GLY A 33 7.06 -10.71 5.34
N PRO A 34 6.63 -11.90 5.81
CA PRO A 34 5.22 -12.12 6.19
C PRO A 34 4.71 -11.25 7.35
N ALA A 35 5.59 -10.75 8.22
CA ALA A 35 5.25 -9.82 9.30
C ALA A 35 5.22 -8.37 8.81
N GLY A 36 5.99 -8.05 7.76
CA GLY A 36 6.01 -6.74 7.13
C GLY A 36 7.18 -6.62 6.14
N THR A 37 6.93 -5.98 5.00
CA THR A 37 7.96 -5.76 3.98
C THR A 37 8.72 -4.47 4.24
N GLN A 38 10.00 -4.43 3.84
CA GLN A 38 10.72 -3.17 3.74
C GLN A 38 10.14 -2.30 2.63
N VAL A 39 10.23 -0.97 2.77
CA VAL A 39 9.60 -0.01 1.86
C VAL A 39 10.64 0.56 0.90
N PRO A 40 10.37 0.59 -0.43
CA PRO A 40 11.29 1.21 -1.37
C PRO A 40 11.25 2.75 -1.26
N GLU A 41 12.35 3.40 -1.61
CA GLU A 41 12.51 4.85 -1.52
C GLU A 41 11.42 5.63 -2.28
N THR A 42 10.97 5.10 -3.42
CA THR A 42 9.91 5.74 -4.22
C THR A 42 8.59 5.85 -3.47
N VAL A 43 8.23 4.85 -2.66
CA VAL A 43 7.01 4.87 -1.84
C VAL A 43 7.17 5.85 -0.67
N ILE A 44 8.35 5.87 -0.03
CA ILE A 44 8.66 6.83 1.05
C ILE A 44 8.53 8.26 0.52
N ASN A 45 9.10 8.55 -0.64
CA ASN A 45 9.03 9.86 -1.27
C ASN A 45 7.59 10.23 -1.66
N ALA A 46 6.80 9.30 -2.19
CA ALA A 46 5.40 9.57 -2.52
C ALA A 46 4.58 9.99 -1.28
N TYR A 47 4.76 9.31 -0.15
CA TYR A 47 4.13 9.71 1.12
C TYR A 47 4.62 11.07 1.61
N ARG A 48 5.93 11.31 1.57
CA ARG A 48 6.51 12.61 1.94
C ARG A 48 5.91 13.74 1.10
N ASP A 49 5.90 13.58 -0.21
CA ASP A 49 5.45 14.60 -1.15
C ASP A 49 3.94 14.85 -0.98
N PHE A 50 3.15 13.81 -0.70
CA PHE A 50 1.75 13.97 -0.30
C PHE A 50 1.60 14.87 0.92
N PHE A 51 2.35 14.60 2.00
CA PHE A 51 2.23 15.39 3.22
C PHE A 51 2.71 16.84 3.05
N LEU A 52 3.73 17.07 2.24
CA LEU A 52 4.25 18.41 1.96
C LEU A 52 3.32 19.24 1.05
N HIS A 53 2.57 18.60 0.14
CA HIS A 53 1.96 19.32 -0.99
C HIS A 53 0.47 19.04 -1.22
N ALA A 54 -0.11 18.03 -0.59
CA ALA A 54 -1.50 17.59 -0.82
C ALA A 54 -2.30 17.35 0.47
N ASN A 55 -1.69 17.33 1.66
CA ASN A 55 -2.43 17.05 2.89
C ASN A 55 -3.57 18.05 3.16
N ALA A 56 -4.81 17.58 3.05
CA ALA A 56 -6.03 18.35 3.28
C ALA A 56 -7.22 17.41 3.49
N ASN A 57 -8.30 17.96 4.05
CA ASN A 57 -9.61 17.31 3.96
C ASN A 57 -10.08 17.26 2.50
N SER A 58 -10.84 16.22 2.17
CA SER A 58 -11.43 16.03 0.84
C SER A 58 -12.62 16.97 0.60
N GLY A 59 -12.88 17.26 -0.69
CA GLY A 59 -14.08 17.98 -1.13
C GLY A 59 -14.03 19.50 -0.97
N GLY A 60 -12.84 20.07 -0.76
CA GLY A 60 -12.63 21.52 -0.73
C GLY A 60 -12.21 22.08 -2.09
N ASP A 61 -12.46 23.37 -2.32
CA ASP A 61 -12.08 24.05 -3.58
C ASP A 61 -10.61 24.53 -3.62
N TRP A 62 -9.84 24.32 -2.55
CA TRP A 62 -8.45 24.79 -2.46
C TRP A 62 -7.46 23.77 -3.04
N ILE A 63 -6.29 24.28 -3.43
CA ILE A 63 -5.29 23.53 -4.21
C ILE A 63 -4.86 22.20 -3.59
N THR A 64 -4.71 22.12 -2.27
CA THR A 64 -4.28 20.88 -1.61
C THR A 64 -5.39 19.83 -1.58
N SER A 65 -6.67 20.21 -1.49
CA SER A 65 -7.78 19.26 -1.60
C SER A 65 -7.88 18.67 -3.02
N ASN A 66 -7.71 19.50 -4.05
CA ASN A 66 -7.65 19.03 -5.44
C ASN A 66 -6.49 18.04 -5.67
N ARG A 67 -5.29 18.36 -5.17
CA ARG A 67 -4.13 17.45 -5.25
C ARG A 67 -4.37 16.15 -4.49
N GLN A 68 -5.01 16.19 -3.32
CA GLN A 68 -5.39 14.99 -2.58
C GLN A 68 -6.36 14.12 -3.38
N ALA A 69 -7.31 14.73 -4.09
CA ALA A 69 -8.24 14.03 -4.97
C ALA A 69 -7.51 13.35 -6.13
N GLU A 70 -6.56 14.04 -6.78
CA GLU A 70 -5.71 13.49 -7.84
C GLU A 70 -4.92 12.26 -7.37
N VAL A 71 -4.37 12.29 -6.15
CA VAL A 71 -3.66 11.16 -5.54
C VAL A 71 -4.61 9.98 -5.29
N ALA A 72 -5.80 10.23 -4.75
CA ALA A 72 -6.81 9.20 -4.54
C ALA A 72 -7.27 8.57 -5.87
N ASP A 73 -7.38 9.38 -6.93
CA ASP A 73 -7.74 8.91 -8.26
C ASP A 73 -6.63 8.06 -8.89
N ALA A 74 -5.38 8.48 -8.75
CA ALA A 74 -4.23 7.70 -9.21
C ALA A 74 -4.10 6.37 -8.47
N ALA A 75 -4.35 6.35 -7.15
CA ALA A 75 -4.32 5.13 -6.36
C ALA A 75 -5.37 4.11 -6.83
N HIS A 76 -6.60 4.56 -7.12
CA HIS A 76 -7.63 3.68 -7.66
C HIS A 76 -7.24 3.14 -9.05
N ARG A 77 -6.74 3.98 -9.97
CA ARG A 77 -6.27 3.50 -11.29
C ARG A 77 -5.20 2.43 -11.17
N ALA A 78 -4.23 2.63 -10.28
CA ALA A 78 -3.19 1.63 -10.01
C ALA A 78 -3.77 0.33 -9.43
N ALA A 79 -4.83 0.40 -8.62
CA ALA A 79 -5.53 -0.77 -8.12
C ALA A 79 -6.31 -1.50 -9.22
N GLU A 80 -6.91 -0.78 -10.17
CA GLU A 80 -7.55 -1.38 -11.35
C GLU A 80 -6.53 -2.16 -12.18
N ASP A 81 -5.35 -1.57 -12.43
CA ASP A 81 -4.26 -2.25 -13.15
C ASP A 81 -3.76 -3.49 -12.42
N LEU A 82 -3.62 -3.42 -11.09
CA LEU A 82 -3.10 -4.52 -10.26
C LEU A 82 -4.10 -5.68 -10.13
N LEU A 83 -5.38 -5.36 -9.91
CA LEU A 83 -6.42 -6.34 -9.58
C LEU A 83 -7.24 -6.76 -10.81
N ASN A 84 -7.10 -6.06 -11.93
CA ASN A 84 -7.96 -6.20 -13.11
C ASN A 84 -9.45 -6.12 -12.74
N ALA A 85 -9.79 -5.13 -11.92
CA ALA A 85 -11.13 -4.92 -11.37
C ALA A 85 -11.54 -3.46 -11.56
N PRO A 86 -12.83 -3.16 -11.77
CA PRO A 86 -13.26 -1.79 -12.02
C PRO A 86 -13.25 -0.98 -10.71
N ARG A 87 -12.99 0.33 -10.82
CA ARG A 87 -12.86 1.26 -9.69
C ARG A 87 -13.94 1.13 -8.64
N GLU A 88 -15.20 1.00 -9.02
CA GLU A 88 -16.34 0.94 -8.11
C GLU A 88 -16.28 -0.25 -7.14
N SER A 89 -15.61 -1.33 -7.55
CA SER A 89 -15.40 -2.55 -6.76
C SER A 89 -14.23 -2.46 -5.76
N VAL A 90 -13.39 -1.42 -5.87
CA VAL A 90 -12.23 -1.22 -5.00
C VAL A 90 -12.58 -0.19 -3.93
N LYS A 91 -12.33 -0.53 -2.66
CA LYS A 91 -12.45 0.37 -1.52
C LYS A 91 -11.15 0.36 -0.72
N PHE A 92 -10.60 1.55 -0.47
CA PHE A 92 -9.47 1.72 0.42
C PHE A 92 -9.93 1.82 1.89
N GLY A 93 -9.15 1.23 2.78
CA GLY A 93 -9.34 1.31 4.22
C GLY A 93 -8.05 1.08 4.98
N ALA A 94 -8.12 1.05 6.31
CA ALA A 94 -6.94 1.08 7.16
C ALA A 94 -6.03 -0.15 6.99
N ASN A 95 -6.61 -1.35 6.87
CA ASN A 95 -5.91 -2.63 6.70
C ASN A 95 -6.92 -3.75 6.39
N MET A 96 -6.41 -4.94 6.02
CA MET A 96 -7.22 -6.12 5.72
C MET A 96 -8.16 -6.55 6.84
N THR A 97 -7.69 -6.54 8.09
CA THR A 97 -8.49 -6.98 9.25
C THR A 97 -9.69 -6.07 9.48
N THR A 98 -9.48 -4.76 9.50
CA THR A 98 -10.56 -3.78 9.64
C THR A 98 -11.56 -3.90 8.48
N LEU A 99 -11.08 -3.97 7.24
CA LEU A 99 -11.94 -4.12 6.06
C LEU A 99 -12.77 -5.40 6.08
N ASN A 100 -12.20 -6.54 6.51
CA ASN A 100 -12.96 -7.78 6.64
C ASN A 100 -14.00 -7.75 7.77
N PHE A 101 -13.73 -7.03 8.86
CA PHE A 101 -14.74 -6.81 9.89
C PHE A 101 -15.89 -5.94 9.37
N ASP A 102 -15.60 -4.90 8.60
CA ASP A 102 -16.64 -4.06 8.01
C ASP A 102 -17.45 -4.85 6.97
N LEU A 103 -16.79 -5.59 6.09
CA LEU A 103 -17.43 -6.45 5.10
C LEU A 103 -18.32 -7.51 5.75
N SER A 104 -17.80 -8.25 6.73
CA SER A 104 -18.57 -9.29 7.42
C SER A 104 -19.79 -8.71 8.13
N ARG A 105 -19.68 -7.56 8.80
CA ARG A 105 -20.82 -6.88 9.45
C ARG A 105 -21.84 -6.37 8.44
N SER A 106 -21.42 -5.94 7.25
CA SER A 106 -22.33 -5.55 6.18
C SER A 106 -23.09 -6.76 5.62
N LEU A 107 -22.41 -7.86 5.34
CA LEU A 107 -23.00 -9.10 4.82
C LEU A 107 -23.92 -9.78 5.84
N ALA A 108 -23.52 -9.80 7.12
CA ALA A 108 -24.27 -10.48 8.19
C ALA A 108 -25.70 -9.93 8.37
N ARG A 109 -25.97 -8.68 7.96
CA ARG A 109 -27.33 -8.11 7.98
C ARG A 109 -28.30 -8.82 7.03
N GLY A 110 -27.79 -9.52 6.02
CA GLY A 110 -28.57 -10.29 5.06
C GLY A 110 -28.72 -11.76 5.40
N LEU A 111 -27.94 -12.29 6.34
CA LEU A 111 -27.95 -13.70 6.71
C LEU A 111 -29.19 -14.06 7.53
N LYS A 112 -29.71 -15.26 7.29
CA LYS A 112 -30.89 -15.84 7.93
C LYS A 112 -30.54 -17.16 8.60
N ALA A 113 -31.45 -17.63 9.47
CA ALA A 113 -31.32 -18.95 10.06
C ALA A 113 -31.32 -20.03 8.97
N GLY A 114 -30.29 -20.88 8.99
CA GLY A 114 -30.06 -21.92 7.97
C GLY A 114 -29.08 -21.53 6.87
N ASP A 115 -28.65 -20.26 6.80
CA ASP A 115 -27.56 -19.85 5.91
C ASP A 115 -26.19 -20.30 6.48
N GLU A 116 -25.21 -20.51 5.60
CA GLU A 116 -23.84 -20.95 5.92
C GLU A 116 -22.81 -19.88 5.52
N ILE A 117 -21.64 -19.89 6.18
CA ILE A 117 -20.48 -19.03 5.88
C ILE A 117 -19.29 -19.91 5.53
#